data_AF-A0AAE1BML8-F1
#
_entry.id   AF-A0AAE1BML8-F1
#
_cell.length_a   1.000
_cell.length_b   1.000
_cell.length_c   1.000
_cell.angle_alpha   90.00
_cell.angle_beta   90.00
_cell.angle_gamma   90.00
#
_symmetry.space_group_name_H-M   'P 1'
#
loop_
_entity.id
_entity.type
_entity.pdbx_description
1 polymer ?
#
loop_
_entity_poly.entity_id
_entity_poly.type
_entity_poly.pdbx_seq_one_letter_code
_entity_poly.pdbx_strand_id
1 'polypeptide(L)'
;VLISEAELLGQREKTNRHIRLKELLLENSKDSSLIVMTLPMPRKTSVSAPLYMAWLDTLTSDLPPFILIRGNQTSVLTYYS
;
A
#
# COMPACT_ATOMS: atom_id res chain seq x y z
N VAL A 1 20.60 2.11 0.11
CA VAL A 1 20.11 3.20 0.98
C VAL A 1 19.56 2.56 2.23
N LEU A 2 20.04 2.95 3.42
CA LEU A 2 19.62 2.37 4.69
C LEU A 2 18.49 3.22 5.29
N ILE A 3 17.39 2.57 5.67
CA ILE A 3 16.30 3.20 6.43
C ILE A 3 16.79 3.40 7.86
N SER A 4 16.73 4.63 8.37
CA SER A 4 17.19 4.92 9.74
C SER A 4 16.18 4.47 10.79
N GLU A 5 16.64 4.10 11.99
CA GLU A 5 15.75 3.73 13.09
C GLU A 5 14.79 4.86 13.48
N ALA A 6 15.27 6.11 13.45
CA ALA A 6 14.44 7.29 13.74
C ALA A 6 13.29 7.43 12.74
N GLU A 7 13.54 7.16 11.46
CA GLU A 7 12.51 7.20 10.42
C GLU A 7 11.49 6.07 10.61
N LEU A 8 11.97 4.86 10.90
CA LEU A 8 11.11 3.71 11.17
C LEU A 8 10.19 3.97 12.38
N LEU A 9 10.75 4.55 13.45
CA LEU A 9 10.02 4.88 14.67
C LEU A 9 9.00 6.01 14.43
N GLY A 10 9.38 7.03 13.65
CA GLY A 10 8.49 8.12 13.25
C GLY A 10 7.33 7.68 12.35
N GLN A 11 7.48 6.58 11.60
CA GLN A 11 6.41 6.03 10.75
C GLN A 11 5.88 4.68 11.24
N ARG A 12 6.08 4.35 12.53
CA ARG A 12 5.71 3.05 13.12
C ARG A 12 4.23 2.72 12.94
N GLU A 13 3.35 3.68 13.21
CA GLU A 13 1.90 3.48 13.10
C GLU A 13 1.47 3.13 11.67
N LYS A 14 2.00 3.87 10.68
CA LYS A 14 1.74 3.59 9.26
C LYS A 14 2.30 2.23 8.87
N THR A 15 3.51 1.91 9.30
CA THR A 15 4.14 0.61 9.02
C THR A 15 3.28 -0.53 9.56
N ASN A 16 2.83 -0.44 10.81
CA ASN A 16 1.95 -1.43 11.43
C ASN A 16 0.61 -1.56 10.69
N ARG A 17 0.06 -0.47 10.17
CA ARG A 17 -1.17 -0.50 9.36
C ARG A 17 -0.98 -1.28 8.05
N HIS A 18 0.15 -1.10 7.36
CA HIS A 18 0.45 -1.87 6.15
C HIS A 18 0.65 -3.36 6.46
N ILE A 19 1.33 -3.68 7.57
CA ILE A 19 1.49 -5.08 8.04
C ILE A 19 0.12 -5.71 8.33
N ARG A 20 -0.73 -5.01 9.09
CA ARG A 20 -2.08 -5.51 9.39
C ARG A 20 -2.93 -5.69 8.14
N LEU A 21 -2.79 -4.80 7.16
CA LEU A 21 -3.48 -4.94 5.87
C LEU A 21 -3.00 -6.18 5.10
N LYS A 22 -1.70 -6.47 5.12
CA LYS A 22 -1.14 -7.69 4.52
C LYS A 22 -1.74 -8.95 5.15
N GLU A 23 -1.84 -9.00 6.47
CA GLU A 23 -2.46 -10.12 7.18
C GLU A 23 -3.90 -10.37 6.69
N LEU A 24 -4.70 -9.30 6.55
CA LEU A 24 -6.06 -9.39 6.04
C LEU A 24 -6.12 -9.86 4.58
N LEU A 25 -5.18 -9.43 3.74
CA LEU A 25 -5.09 -9.87 2.34
C LEU A 25 -4.76 -11.36 2.23
N LEU A 26 -3.85 -11.84 3.07
CA LEU A 26 -3.49 -13.25 3.12
C LEU A 26 -4.65 -14.11 3.65
N GLU A 27 -5.43 -13.61 4.60
CA GLU A 27 -6.59 -14.31 5.14
C GLU A 27 -7.76 -14.38 4.15
N ASN A 28 -8.04 -13.29 3.42
CA ASN A 28 -9.28 -13.16 2.67
C ASN A 28 -9.12 -13.22 1.14
N SER A 29 -7.91 -13.05 0.61
CA SER A 29 -7.69 -12.85 -0.82
C SER A 29 -6.53 -13.65 -1.40
N LYS A 30 -5.95 -14.57 -0.63
CA LYS A 30 -4.81 -15.41 -1.06
C LYS A 30 -5.11 -16.25 -2.31
N ASP A 31 -6.34 -16.73 -2.46
CA ASP A 31 -6.75 -17.56 -3.61
C ASP A 31 -7.52 -16.78 -4.68
N SER A 32 -7.45 -15.44 -4.65
CA SER A 32 -8.08 -14.59 -5.67
C SER A 32 -7.34 -14.66 -7.00
N SER A 33 -8.06 -14.48 -8.12
CA SER A 33 -7.43 -14.41 -9.45
C SER A 33 -6.67 -13.10 -9.68
N LEU A 34 -7.12 -12.01 -9.05
CA LEU A 34 -6.55 -10.67 -9.15
C LEU A 34 -6.93 -9.86 -7.92
N ILE A 35 -5.99 -9.12 -7.35
CA ILE A 35 -6.26 -8.15 -6.28
C ILE A 35 -6.10 -6.74 -6.84
N VAL A 36 -7.16 -5.93 -6.69
CA VAL A 36 -7.15 -4.50 -7.02
C VAL A 36 -7.27 -3.70 -5.73
N MET A 37 -6.27 -2.88 -5.43
CA MET A 37 -6.22 -2.09 -4.20
C MET A 37 -5.82 -0.65 -4.48
N THR A 38 -6.32 0.26 -3.64
CA THR A 38 -5.88 1.65 -3.64
C THR A 38 -4.39 1.76 -3.29
N LEU A 39 -3.61 2.40 -4.16
CA LEU A 39 -2.19 2.70 -3.93
C LEU A 39 -2.05 3.57 -2.66
N PRO A 40 -1.41 3.07 -1.60
CA PRO A 40 -1.11 3.89 -0.43
C PRO A 40 -0.11 4.96 -0.84
N MET A 41 -0.44 6.24 -0.68
CA MET A 41 0.45 7.32 -1.03
C MET A 41 0.82 8.15 0.21
N PRO A 42 2.11 8.25 0.58
CA PRO A 42 2.54 9.18 1.62
C PRO A 42 2.42 10.63 1.14
N ARG A 43 2.31 11.56 2.09
CA ARG A 43 2.42 12.99 1.77
C ARG A 43 3.83 13.28 1.30
N LYS A 44 3.97 14.09 0.23
CA LYS A 44 5.28 14.54 -0.28
C LYS A 44 6.10 15.07 0.90
N THR A 45 7.37 14.65 0.98
CA THR A 45 8.38 14.94 2.03
C THR A 45 8.26 14.21 3.37
N SER A 46 7.21 13.43 3.63
CA SER A 46 7.03 12.77 4.93
C SER A 46 7.74 11.41 5.09
N VAL A 47 8.11 10.76 3.98
CA VAL A 47 8.61 9.39 3.94
C VAL A 47 9.72 9.30 2.90
N SER A 48 10.82 8.62 3.21
CA SER A 48 11.89 8.38 2.24
C SER A 48 11.44 7.41 1.15
N ALA A 49 12.05 7.53 -0.04
CA ALA A 49 11.80 6.59 -1.13
C ALA A 49 11.99 5.11 -0.73
N PRO A 50 13.07 4.69 -0.03
CA PRO A 50 13.24 3.28 0.34
C PRO A 50 12.18 2.79 1.32
N LEU A 51 11.77 3.60 2.31
CA LEU A 51 10.72 3.20 3.26
C LEU A 51 9.37 3.05 2.55
N TYR A 52 9.06 3.94 1.61
CA TYR A 52 7.86 3.82 0.79
C TYR A 52 7.86 2.55 -0.06
N MET A 53 8.98 2.25 -0.74
CA MET A 53 9.11 1.02 -1.52
C MET A 53 9.00 -0.23 -0.66
N ALA A 54 9.56 -0.21 0.56
CA ALA A 54 9.44 -1.31 1.51
C ALA A 54 7.98 -1.57 1.93
N TRP A 55 7.15 -0.53 2.07
CA TRP A 55 5.72 -0.71 2.34
C TRP A 55 4.99 -1.35 1.17
N LEU A 56 5.28 -0.93 -0.06
CA LEU A 56 4.67 -1.54 -1.25
C LEU A 56 5.06 -3.01 -1.37
N ASP A 57 6.34 -3.32 -1.21
CA ASP A 57 6.85 -4.69 -1.27
C ASP A 57 6.23 -5.57 -0.18
N THR A 58 6.19 -5.08 1.06
CA THR A 58 5.55 -5.78 2.18
C THR A 58 4.08 -6.11 1.88
N LEU A 59 3.35 -5.18 1.26
CA LEU A 59 1.94 -5.36 0.93
C LEU A 59 1.71 -6.38 -0.19
N THR A 60 2.58 -6.43 -1.19
CA THR A 60 2.34 -7.22 -2.42
C THR A 60 3.05 -8.58 -2.43
N SER A 61 4.05 -8.78 -1.57
CA SER A 61 4.78 -10.05 -1.48
C SER A 61 3.83 -11.21 -1.14
N ASP A 62 4.05 -12.38 -1.76
CA ASP A 62 3.33 -13.64 -1.52
C ASP A 62 1.81 -13.59 -1.78
N LEU A 63 1.37 -12.69 -2.67
CA LEU A 63 -0.02 -12.58 -3.10
C LEU A 63 -0.20 -12.89 -4.60
N PRO A 64 -1.43 -13.21 -5.05
CA PRO A 64 -1.78 -13.30 -6.46
C PRO A 64 -1.46 -12.01 -7.24
N PRO A 65 -1.63 -11.99 -8.58
CA PRO A 65 -1.47 -10.78 -9.38
C PRO A 65 -2.14 -9.57 -8.73
N PHE A 66 -1.39 -8.48 -8.57
CA PHE A 66 -1.77 -7.34 -7.76
C PHE A 66 -1.68 -6.03 -8.56
N ILE A 67 -2.73 -5.22 -8.51
CA ILE A 67 -2.75 -3.89 -9.12
C ILE A 67 -3.02 -2.84 -8.05
N LEU A 68 -2.07 -1.90 -7.92
CA LEU A 68 -2.22 -0.71 -7.09
C LEU A 68 -2.74 0.46 -7.95
N ILE A 69 -3.93 0.96 -7.64
CA ILE A 69 -4.60 2.02 -8.41
C ILE A 69 -4.69 3.31 -7.59
N ARG A 70 -4.47 4.44 -8.24
CA ARG A 70 -4.71 5.76 -7.65
C ARG A 70 -5.49 6.66 -8.59
N GLY A 71 -6.63 7.16 -8.13
CA GLY A 71 -7.34 8.22 -8.86
C GLY A 71 -6.63 9.56 -8.77
N ASN A 72 -6.93 10.46 -9.72
CA ASN A 72 -6.47 11.85 -9.75
C ASN A 72 -7.38 12.82 -8.95
N GLN A 73 -8.27 12.28 -8.10
CA GLN A 73 -9.24 13.04 -7.30
C GLN A 73 -10.27 13.84 -8.14
N THR A 74 -10.45 13.51 -9.42
CA THR A 74 -11.54 14.04 -10.26
C THR A 74 -12.72 13.07 -10.28
N SER A 75 -13.95 13.57 -10.39
CA SER A 75 -15.15 12.72 -10.46
C SER A 75 -15.11 11.84 -11.70
N VAL A 76 -15.27 10.53 -11.48
CA VAL A 76 -15.36 9.51 -12.54
C VAL A 76 -16.76 8.90 -12.66
N LEU A 77 -17.69 9.26 -11.76
CA LEU A 77 -19.07 8.81 -11.82
C LEU A 77 -19.81 9.61 -12.88
N THR A 78 -19.87 9.06 -14.08
CA THR A 78 -20.86 9.45 -15.08
C THR A 78 -22.00 8.45 -15.01
N TYR A 79 -23.20 8.89 -14.66
CA TYR A 79 -24.39 8.05 -14.72
C TYR A 79 -24.60 7.66 -16.19
N TYR A 80 -24.31 6.41 -16.52
CA TYR A 80 -24.88 5.80 -17.71
C TYR A 80 -26.34 5.49 -17.35
N SER A 81 -27.27 6.29 -17.90
CA SER A 81 -28.69 5.94 -17.95
C SER A 81 -28.94 4.98 -19.10
#